data_AF-A0A1Y5FPK1-F1
#
_entry.id   AF-A0A1Y5FPK1-F1
#
_cell.length_a   1.000
_cell.length_b   1.000
_cell.length_c   1.000
_cell.angle_alpha   90.00
_cell.angle_beta   90.00
_cell.angle_gamma   90.00
#
_symmetry.space_group_name_H-M   'P 1'
#
loop_
_entity.id
_entity.type
_entity.pdbx_description
1 polymer ?
#
loop_
_entity_poly.entity_id
_entity_poly.type
_entity_poly.pdbx_seq_one_letter_code
_entity_poly.pdbx_strand_id
1 'polypeptide(L)'
;RFLLEMLLGFAAIVLTTFTAFQQTIPGALRPALKAAASLTVLLWVALNVYGLIDPALEPSTEGSRHYCVYETLIYALPPLFFAGLCARQRFVLKTGSTGFALGLAAGLIPAWYMQIACMYAPDHMLKFHLAPALVVACLGAFFLKLKSATQDPSNSH
;
A
#
# COMPACT_ATOMS: atom_id res chain seq x y z
N ARG A 1 8.77 9.75 19.13
CA ARG A 1 8.97 8.78 18.01
C ARG A 1 7.65 8.47 17.30
N PHE A 2 6.56 8.15 18.01
CA PHE A 2 5.27 7.77 17.40
C PHE A 2 4.70 8.80 16.40
N LEU A 3 4.75 10.10 16.72
CA LEU A 3 4.33 11.15 15.78
C LEU A 3 5.07 11.08 14.43
N LEU A 4 6.37 10.79 14.46
CA LEU A 4 7.18 10.63 13.25
C LEU A 4 6.74 9.41 12.44
N GLU A 5 6.44 8.29 13.10
CA GLU A 5 5.87 7.09 12.45
C GLU A 5 4.54 7.42 11.77
N MET A 6 3.67 8.17 12.44
CA MET A 6 2.38 8.58 11.88
C MET A 6 2.54 9.52 10.68
N LEU A 7 3.41 10.53 10.80
CA LEU A 7 3.67 11.47 9.70
C LEU A 7 4.33 10.79 8.50
N LEU A 8 5.30 9.88 8.73
CA LEU A 8 5.93 9.12 7.65
C LEU A 8 4.96 8.14 7.00
N GLY A 9 4.12 7.45 7.76
CA GLY A 9 3.10 6.56 7.20
C GLY A 9 2.08 7.33 6.34
N PHE A 10 1.62 8.50 6.81
CA PHE A 10 0.75 9.38 6.02
C PHE A 10 1.45 9.90 4.76
N ALA A 11 2.70 10.36 4.87
CA ALA A 11 3.48 10.79 3.72
C ALA A 11 3.71 9.64 2.72
N ALA A 12 3.94 8.41 3.20
CA ALA A 12 4.08 7.22 2.37
C ALA A 12 2.80 6.93 1.58
N ILE A 13 1.62 7.08 2.18
CA ILE A 13 0.32 6.94 1.49
C ILE A 13 0.22 7.98 0.37
N VAL A 14 0.44 9.25 0.69
CA VAL A 14 0.30 10.37 -0.26
C VAL A 14 1.27 10.21 -1.43
N LEU A 15 2.56 10.03 -1.15
CA LEU A 15 3.60 9.91 -2.19
C LEU A 15 3.43 8.66 -3.04
N THR A 16 3.07 7.53 -2.44
CA THR A 16 2.78 6.28 -3.17
C THR A 16 1.55 6.45 -4.05
N THR A 17 0.50 7.13 -3.57
CA THR A 17 -0.70 7.42 -4.36
C THR A 17 -0.38 8.26 -5.60
N PHE A 18 0.38 9.35 -5.44
CA PHE A 18 0.80 10.16 -6.59
C PHE A 18 1.70 9.40 -7.56
N THR A 19 2.61 8.58 -7.04
CA THR A 19 3.49 7.72 -7.86
C THR A 19 2.65 6.70 -8.65
N ALA A 20 1.72 6.02 -7.99
CA ALA A 20 0.85 5.03 -8.62
C ALA A 20 -0.02 5.66 -9.71
N PHE A 21 -0.55 6.87 -9.46
CA PHE A 21 -1.28 7.64 -10.47
C PHE A 21 -0.40 8.00 -11.67
N GLN A 22 0.80 8.54 -11.45
CA GLN A 22 1.71 8.88 -12.56
C GLN A 22 2.11 7.65 -13.37
N GLN A 23 2.22 6.47 -12.76
CA GLN A 23 2.49 5.22 -13.46
C GLN A 23 1.36 4.77 -14.40
N THR A 24 0.17 5.35 -14.29
CA THR A 24 -0.93 5.11 -15.23
C THR A 24 -0.85 5.97 -16.50
N ILE A 25 0.00 7.00 -16.51
CA ILE A 25 0.14 7.95 -17.64
C ILE A 25 1.55 7.77 -18.25
N PRO A 26 1.67 7.45 -19.55
CA PRO A 26 2.96 7.37 -20.23
C PRO A 26 3.78 8.66 -20.05
N GLY A 27 5.05 8.53 -19.69
CA GLY A 27 5.98 9.67 -19.57
C GLY A 27 5.75 10.60 -18.37
N ALA A 28 4.70 10.41 -17.57
CA ALA A 28 4.40 11.31 -16.44
C ALA A 28 5.19 10.99 -15.16
N LEU A 29 5.79 9.79 -15.07
CA LEU A 29 6.46 9.32 -13.86
C LEU A 29 7.76 10.09 -13.59
N ARG A 30 7.77 10.84 -12.49
CA ARG A 30 8.97 11.54 -12.02
C ARG A 30 9.85 10.60 -11.21
N PRO A 31 11.13 10.35 -11.60
CA PRO A 31 12.02 9.44 -10.87
C PRO A 31 12.23 9.85 -9.40
N ALA A 32 12.37 11.16 -9.15
CA ALA A 32 12.54 11.70 -7.80
C ALA A 32 11.32 11.41 -6.90
N LEU A 33 10.10 11.54 -7.44
CA LEU A 33 8.87 11.25 -6.68
C LEU A 33 8.78 9.76 -6.34
N LYS A 34 9.08 8.89 -7.31
CA LYS A 34 9.13 7.44 -7.08
C LYS A 34 10.15 7.08 -6.00
N ALA A 35 11.36 7.65 -6.07
CA ALA A 35 12.40 7.42 -5.08
C ALA A 35 11.98 7.92 -3.69
N ALA A 36 11.40 9.11 -3.60
CA ALA A 36 10.86 9.67 -2.37
C ALA A 36 9.76 8.76 -1.77
N ALA A 37 8.78 8.34 -2.58
CA ALA A 37 7.71 7.44 -2.15
C ALA A 37 8.28 6.13 -1.58
N SER A 38 9.18 5.47 -2.32
CA SER A 38 9.83 4.23 -1.87
C SER A 38 10.61 4.44 -0.58
N LEU A 39 11.41 5.51 -0.49
CA LEU A 39 12.20 5.81 0.70
C LEU A 39 11.30 6.07 1.92
N THR A 40 10.21 6.82 1.76
CA THR A 40 9.27 7.10 2.84
C THR A 40 8.56 5.83 3.33
N VAL A 41 8.13 4.94 2.41
CA VAL A 41 7.59 3.62 2.79
C VAL A 41 8.61 2.81 3.57
N LEU A 42 9.85 2.71 3.07
CA LEU A 42 10.91 1.94 3.72
C LEU A 42 11.26 2.50 5.10
N LEU A 43 11.34 3.82 5.25
CA LEU A 43 11.59 4.47 6.53
C LEU A 43 10.45 4.23 7.52
N TRP A 44 9.19 4.33 7.07
CA TRP A 44 8.03 4.03 7.92
C TRP A 44 8.04 2.57 8.40
N VAL A 45 8.29 1.62 7.49
CA VAL A 45 8.40 0.20 7.84
C VAL A 45 9.59 -0.04 8.78
N ALA A 46 10.75 0.57 8.51
CA ALA A 46 11.94 0.43 9.35
C ALA A 46 11.73 0.93 10.78
N LEU A 47 11.00 2.04 10.98
CA LEU A 47 10.66 2.52 12.32
C LEU A 47 9.77 1.52 13.07
N ASN A 48 8.81 0.91 12.38
CA ASN A 48 7.94 -0.08 13.00
C ASN A 48 8.67 -1.40 13.31
N VAL A 49 9.62 -1.81 12.47
CA VAL A 49 10.51 -2.94 12.77
C VAL A 49 11.42 -2.61 13.96
N TYR A 50 11.97 -1.41 14.01
CA TYR A 50 12.77 -0.95 15.15
C TYR A 50 11.94 -0.90 16.45
N GLY A 51 10.65 -0.60 16.34
CA GLY A 51 9.68 -0.65 17.43
C GLY A 51 9.56 -2.02 18.11
N LEU A 52 10.00 -3.11 17.48
CA LEU A 52 10.08 -4.44 18.11
C LEU A 52 11.15 -4.52 19.21
N ILE A 53 12.17 -3.65 19.15
CA ILE A 53 13.29 -3.61 20.10
C ILE A 53 13.09 -2.45 21.08
N ASP A 54 12.75 -1.28 20.56
CA ASP A 54 12.51 -0.06 21.33
C ASP A 54 11.19 0.58 20.87
N PRO A 55 10.06 0.26 21.51
CA PRO A 55 8.72 0.68 21.09
C PRO A 55 8.48 2.17 21.37
N ALA A 56 7.86 2.90 20.43
CA ALA A 56 7.65 4.35 20.53
C ALA A 56 6.68 4.81 21.62
N LEU A 57 5.79 3.91 22.04
CA LEU A 57 4.85 4.02 23.15
C LEU A 57 4.84 2.66 23.87
N GLU A 58 4.30 2.60 25.08
CA GLU A 58 4.06 1.34 25.77
C GLU A 58 3.17 0.42 24.90
N PRO A 59 3.64 -0.77 24.50
CA PRO A 59 2.87 -1.64 23.63
C PRO A 59 1.58 -2.11 24.31
N SER A 60 0.44 -1.95 23.64
CA SER A 60 -0.85 -2.49 24.10
C SER A 60 -1.69 -2.99 22.94
N THR A 61 -2.40 -4.09 23.19
CA THR A 61 -3.38 -4.69 22.27
C THR A 61 -4.78 -4.71 22.89
N GLU A 62 -5.00 -4.01 24.00
CA GLU A 62 -6.30 -3.99 24.70
C GLU A 62 -7.41 -3.40 23.82
N GLY A 63 -7.07 -2.44 22.96
CA GLY A 63 -7.98 -1.87 21.97
C GLY A 63 -7.97 -2.58 20.61
N SER A 64 -7.28 -3.72 20.49
CA SER A 64 -7.20 -4.42 19.21
C SER A 64 -8.57 -4.96 18.79
N ARG A 65 -8.92 -4.76 17.52
CA ARG A 65 -10.14 -5.31 16.95
C ARG A 65 -9.91 -6.76 16.56
N HIS A 66 -10.83 -7.64 16.96
CA HIS A 66 -10.70 -9.08 16.75
C HIS A 66 -10.50 -9.48 15.27
N TYR A 67 -11.08 -8.71 14.34
CA TYR A 67 -11.01 -8.97 12.90
C TYR A 67 -10.22 -7.89 12.13
N CYS A 68 -9.31 -7.17 12.77
CA CYS A 68 -8.51 -6.10 12.17
C CYS A 68 -7.79 -6.51 10.86
N VAL A 69 -7.35 -7.77 10.75
CA VAL A 69 -6.74 -8.32 9.53
C VAL A 69 -7.71 -8.32 8.34
N TYR A 70 -8.96 -8.72 8.56
CA TYR A 70 -9.99 -8.74 7.53
C TYR A 70 -10.50 -7.33 7.23
N GLU A 71 -10.66 -6.49 8.25
CA GLU A 71 -11.00 -5.07 8.08
C GLU A 71 -9.95 -4.37 7.20
N THR A 72 -8.65 -4.65 7.42
CA THR A 72 -7.57 -4.11 6.59
C THR A 72 -7.70 -4.50 5.13
N LEU A 73 -8.00 -5.77 4.85
CA LEU A 73 -8.24 -6.24 3.48
C LEU A 73 -9.50 -5.59 2.89
N ILE A 74 -10.62 -5.61 3.61
CA ILE A 74 -11.92 -5.10 3.16
C ILE A 74 -11.85 -3.60 2.86
N TYR A 75 -11.15 -2.81 3.69
CA TYR A 75 -11.01 -1.37 3.46
C TYR A 75 -10.04 -1.03 2.34
N ALA A 76 -9.06 -1.90 2.05
CA ALA A 76 -8.12 -1.69 0.94
C ALA A 76 -8.68 -2.08 -0.43
N LEU A 77 -9.65 -3.02 -0.49
CA LEU A 77 -10.19 -3.52 -1.76
C LEU A 77 -10.95 -2.45 -2.58
N PRO A 78 -11.88 -1.65 -2.01
CA PRO A 78 -12.56 -0.59 -2.75
C PRO A 78 -11.61 0.41 -3.41
N PRO A 79 -10.65 1.05 -2.70
CA PRO A 79 -9.73 1.98 -3.35
C PRO A 79 -8.88 1.31 -4.43
N LEU A 80 -8.41 0.07 -4.22
CA LEU A 80 -7.70 -0.67 -5.28
C LEU A 80 -8.60 -0.91 -6.50
N PHE A 81 -9.83 -1.35 -6.30
CA PHE A 81 -10.76 -1.63 -7.38
C PHE A 81 -11.05 -0.38 -8.20
N PHE A 82 -11.43 0.73 -7.56
CA PHE A 82 -11.69 2.01 -8.23
C PHE A 82 -10.44 2.54 -8.94
N ALA A 83 -9.29 2.55 -8.26
CA ALA A 83 -8.05 3.03 -8.85
C ALA A 83 -7.61 2.15 -10.04
N GLY A 84 -7.84 0.84 -9.97
CA GLY A 84 -7.58 -0.10 -11.06
C GLY A 84 -8.53 0.10 -12.25
N LEU A 85 -9.82 0.40 -12.02
CA LEU A 85 -10.75 0.77 -13.09
C LEU A 85 -10.32 2.07 -13.79
N CYS A 86 -9.95 3.10 -13.02
CA CYS A 86 -9.44 4.36 -13.56
C CYS A 86 -8.11 4.17 -14.31
N ALA A 87 -7.21 3.32 -13.79
CA ALA A 87 -5.94 3.00 -14.43
C ALA A 87 -6.14 2.34 -15.79
N ARG A 88 -7.16 1.47 -15.94
CA ARG A 88 -7.48 0.79 -17.21
C ARG A 88 -7.98 1.71 -18.31
N GLN A 89 -8.52 2.88 -17.95
CA GLN A 89 -8.92 3.90 -18.92
C GLN A 89 -7.71 4.69 -19.46
N ARG A 90 -6.50 4.35 -19.03
CA ARG A 90 -5.25 5.01 -19.42
C ARG A 90 -4.28 4.04 -20.07
N PHE A 91 -3.26 4.57 -20.74
CA PHE A 91 -2.23 3.80 -21.42
C PHE A 91 -1.15 3.31 -20.45
N VAL A 92 -1.45 2.27 -19.67
CA VAL A 92 -0.52 1.69 -18.69
C VAL A 92 0.55 0.84 -19.38
N LEU A 93 1.80 1.32 -19.40
CA LEU A 93 2.92 0.60 -20.06
C LEU A 93 3.48 -0.56 -19.22
N LYS A 94 3.44 -0.46 -17.88
CA LYS A 94 4.06 -1.43 -16.96
C LYS A 94 3.02 -1.97 -15.97
N THR A 95 2.06 -2.75 -16.46
CA THR A 95 0.86 -3.19 -15.72
C THR A 95 1.16 -3.81 -14.36
N GLY A 96 2.16 -4.68 -14.25
CA GLY A 96 2.55 -5.30 -12.98
C GLY A 96 3.04 -4.30 -11.94
N SER A 97 3.95 -3.40 -12.31
CA SER A 97 4.47 -2.38 -11.38
C SER A 97 3.43 -1.34 -11.02
N THR A 98 2.61 -0.89 -11.98
CA THR A 98 1.51 0.05 -11.73
C THR A 98 0.49 -0.58 -10.79
N GLY A 99 0.09 -1.83 -11.04
CA GLY A 99 -0.84 -2.55 -10.18
C GLY A 99 -0.31 -2.76 -8.77
N PHE A 100 0.98 -3.09 -8.64
CA PHE A 100 1.62 -3.18 -7.33
C PHE A 100 1.55 -1.86 -6.58
N ALA A 101 1.88 -0.74 -7.23
CA ALA A 101 1.85 0.58 -6.58
C ALA A 101 0.43 1.02 -6.19
N LEU A 102 -0.57 0.72 -7.02
CA LEU A 102 -1.98 1.00 -6.70
C LEU A 102 -2.46 0.17 -5.51
N GLY A 103 -2.12 -1.13 -5.48
CA GLY A 103 -2.44 -2.01 -4.36
C GLY A 103 -1.70 -1.62 -3.08
N LEU A 104 -0.44 -1.21 -3.18
CA LEU A 104 0.34 -0.71 -2.05
C LEU A 104 -0.29 0.58 -1.51
N ALA A 105 -0.59 1.57 -2.36
CA ALA A 105 -1.26 2.80 -1.93
C ALA A 105 -2.59 2.51 -1.21
N ALA A 106 -3.41 1.62 -1.77
CA ALA A 106 -4.68 1.20 -1.20
C ALA A 106 -4.53 0.49 0.15
N GLY A 107 -3.56 -0.42 0.26
CA GLY A 107 -3.28 -1.19 1.48
C GLY A 107 -2.64 -0.37 2.61
N LEU A 108 -1.81 0.62 2.28
CA LEU A 108 -1.17 1.49 3.27
C LEU A 108 -2.19 2.33 4.06
N ILE A 109 -3.33 2.69 3.46
CA ILE A 109 -4.39 3.47 4.11
C ILE A 109 -4.91 2.77 5.37
N PRO A 110 -5.51 1.55 5.29
CA PRO A 110 -5.95 0.86 6.48
C PRO A 110 -4.79 0.41 7.35
N ALA A 111 -3.61 0.10 6.80
CA ALA A 111 -2.47 -0.29 7.62
C ALA A 111 -2.04 0.81 8.61
N TRP A 112 -1.99 2.05 8.11
CA TRP A 112 -1.72 3.24 8.92
C TRP A 112 -2.87 3.57 9.88
N TYR A 113 -4.11 3.57 9.39
CA TYR A 113 -5.29 3.86 10.21
C TYR A 113 -5.44 2.87 11.38
N MET A 114 -5.23 1.57 11.11
CA MET A 114 -5.37 0.53 12.13
C MET A 114 -4.29 0.59 13.20
N GLN A 115 -3.12 1.17 12.91
CA GLN A 115 -2.11 1.44 13.93
C GLN A 115 -2.60 2.43 15.01
N ILE A 116 -3.53 3.31 14.66
CA ILE A 116 -4.21 4.19 15.63
C ILE A 116 -5.39 3.44 16.27
N ALA A 117 -6.21 2.77 15.46
CA ALA A 117 -7.46 2.17 15.90
C ALA A 117 -7.29 0.93 16.81
N CYS A 118 -6.23 0.14 16.62
CA CYS A 118 -5.96 -1.09 17.39
C CYS A 118 -4.93 -0.88 18.51
N MET A 119 -4.63 0.38 18.83
CA MET A 119 -3.53 0.78 19.72
C MET A 119 -2.14 0.41 19.20
N TYR A 120 -1.13 1.02 19.82
CA TYR A 120 0.25 0.84 19.39
C TYR A 120 0.81 -0.48 19.91
N ALA A 121 1.04 -1.42 19.00
CA ALA A 121 1.83 -2.62 19.24
C ALA A 121 2.58 -2.99 17.93
N PRO A 122 3.91 -2.80 17.85
CA PRO A 122 4.65 -2.97 16.60
C PRO A 122 4.52 -4.35 15.96
N ASP A 123 4.56 -5.42 16.77
CA ASP A 123 4.34 -6.80 16.30
C ASP A 123 2.96 -6.98 15.66
N HIS A 124 1.93 -6.43 16.32
CA HIS A 124 0.56 -6.49 15.82
C HIS A 124 0.41 -5.72 14.51
N MET A 125 0.97 -4.50 14.42
CA MET A 125 0.95 -3.70 13.20
C MET A 125 1.60 -4.45 12.04
N LEU A 126 2.81 -4.99 12.23
CA LEU A 126 3.55 -5.66 11.17
C LEU A 126 2.80 -6.90 10.64
N LYS A 127 2.25 -7.73 11.54
CA LYS A 127 1.58 -8.98 11.18
C LYS A 127 0.15 -8.79 10.67
N PHE A 128 -0.64 -7.94 11.32
CA PHE A 128 -2.09 -7.87 11.07
C PHE A 128 -2.49 -6.67 10.22
N HIS A 129 -1.61 -5.69 10.02
CA HIS A 129 -1.92 -4.49 9.22
C HIS A 129 -1.01 -4.37 7.99
N LEU A 130 0.31 -4.43 8.17
CA LEU A 130 1.27 -4.28 7.06
C LEU A 130 1.30 -5.51 6.15
N ALA A 131 1.36 -6.72 6.71
CA ALA A 131 1.35 -7.95 5.90
C ALA A 131 0.12 -8.05 4.97
N PRO A 132 -1.13 -7.85 5.42
CA PRO A 132 -2.27 -7.83 4.50
C PRO A 132 -2.22 -6.68 3.50
N ALA A 133 -1.66 -5.51 3.84
CA ALA A 133 -1.44 -4.45 2.86
C ALA A 133 -0.47 -4.89 1.72
N LEU A 134 0.57 -5.66 2.05
CA LEU A 134 1.47 -6.24 1.04
C LEU A 134 0.77 -7.29 0.18
N VAL A 135 -0.15 -8.08 0.76
CA VAL A 135 -1.00 -8.99 -0.02
C VAL A 135 -1.84 -8.19 -1.02
N VAL A 136 -2.45 -7.08 -0.62
CA VAL A 136 -3.21 -6.20 -1.53
C VAL A 136 -2.32 -5.61 -2.63
N ALA A 137 -1.07 -5.25 -2.33
CA ALA A 137 -0.10 -4.82 -3.35
C ALA A 137 0.13 -5.91 -4.42
N CYS A 138 0.35 -7.16 -3.99
CA CYS A 138 0.50 -8.29 -4.91
C CYS A 138 -0.78 -8.56 -5.72
N LEU A 139 -1.97 -8.48 -5.08
CA LEU A 139 -3.26 -8.62 -5.76
C LEU A 139 -3.46 -7.53 -6.82
N GLY A 140 -3.08 -6.28 -6.53
CA GLY A 140 -3.14 -5.19 -7.50
C GLY A 140 -2.27 -5.44 -8.73
N ALA A 141 -1.05 -5.96 -8.54
CA ALA A 141 -0.16 -6.34 -9.63
C ALA A 141 -0.79 -7.40 -10.54
N PHE A 142 -1.40 -8.42 -9.93
CA PHE A 142 -2.08 -9.49 -10.66
C PHE A 142 -3.35 -9.01 -11.38
N PHE A 143 -4.16 -8.17 -10.72
CA PHE A 143 -5.41 -7.61 -11.24
C PHE A 143 -5.23 -6.80 -12.53
N LEU A 144 -4.11 -6.08 -12.65
CA LEU A 144 -3.77 -5.33 -13.86
C LEU A 144 -3.07 -6.20 -14.92
N LYS A 145 -2.26 -7.19 -14.52
CA LYS A 145 -1.53 -8.07 -15.45
C LYS A 145 -2.43 -9.07 -16.19
N LEU A 146 -3.41 -9.68 -15.49
CA LEU A 146 -4.33 -10.64 -16.10
C LEU A 146 -5.13 -10.03 -17.27
N LYS A 147 -5.50 -8.77 -17.15
CA LYS A 147 -6.34 -8.12 -18.17
C LYS A 147 -5.55 -7.63 -19.38
N SER A 148 -4.26 -7.31 -19.23
CA SER A 148 -3.41 -7.04 -20.40
C SER A 148 -3.19 -8.29 -21.25
N ALA A 149 -3.10 -9.48 -20.64
CA ALA A 149 -2.94 -10.74 -21.38
C ALA A 149 -4.18 -11.12 -22.22
N THR A 150 -5.36 -10.58 -21.88
CA THR A 150 -6.62 -10.83 -22.61
C THR A 150 -6.92 -9.75 -23.66
N GLN A 151 -6.16 -8.66 -23.70
CA GLN A 151 -6.29 -7.58 -24.69
C GLN A 151 -5.18 -7.60 -25.75
N ASP A 152 -4.26 -8.57 -25.69
CA ASP A 152 -3.25 -8.78 -26.72
C ASP A 152 -3.85 -9.61 -27.89
N PRO A 153 -4.06 -9.00 -29.07
CA PRO A 153 -4.64 -9.70 -30.22
C PRO A 153 -3.73 -10.80 -30.79
N SER A 154 -2.50 -10.94 -30.32
CA SER A 154 -1.61 -12.06 -30.70
C SER A 154 -1.90 -13.37 -29.95
N ASN A 155 -2.77 -13.35 -28.93
CA ASN A 155 -3.10 -14.50 -28.09
C ASN A 155 -4.44 -15.17 -28.47
N SER A 156 -5.07 -14.75 -29.57
CA SER A 156 -6.23 -15.41 -30.16
C SER A 156 -5.78 -16.24 -31.36
N HIS A 157 -5.23 -17.43 -31.07
CA HIS A 157 -4.98 -18.48 -32.05
C HIS A 157 -5.76 -19.74 -31.66
#